data_AF-A0A9N9R4H5-F1
#
_entry.id   AF-A0A9N9R4H5-F1
#
_cell.length_a   1.000
_cell.length_b   1.000
_cell.length_c   1.000
_cell.angle_alpha   90.00
_cell.angle_beta   90.00
_cell.angle_gamma   90.00
#
_symmetry.space_group_name_H-M   'P 1'
#
loop_
_entity.id
_entity.type
_entity.pdbx_description
1 polymer ?
#
loop_
_entity_poly.entity_id
_entity_poly.type
_entity_poly.pdbx_seq_one_letter_code
_entity_poly.pdbx_strand_id
1 'polypeptide(L)'
;MATKKSNDSRIYTSDSKYGVPVMVRASTMFGVILPTSDVQGVLGKKASLPCDIQPLHPDDKVVMVLWFKESDGEPLYSYDIRGRSITQPKLWSSPSVFGSRAFFRGGASPAVLMVDDVQAADAGVYRCRVDFQNSPTRNLKVNFTVIIPPNRPKIYDAKKKDRANLVEPYNEGSNVHLICEVEGGRPRPRVTWYLENEMIDDSFEQRTDGITINTLTFPNIGRQHLNARLVCQASNTNLAPPETKVLILDINLKPISVTILTKEKQVSADKRYEIECKTTGSRPEADVTWWKNNRHLKRMEKKFSENNETLSILSLVPSMEDDGKYLTCRAENPKIKDSAIEDKWRLNVHYVPVVDLRMGSNLNPDEIKEGDGVYFECSVKANPKTHRLVWFHDVSDPIPLAKQLLDYTG
;
A
#
# COMPACT_ATOMS: atom_id res chain seq x y z
N MET A 1 26.71 -25.81 56.09
CA MET A 1 27.76 -26.52 56.85
C MET A 1 29.01 -26.55 55.97
N ALA A 2 30.15 -26.15 56.51
CA ALA A 2 31.43 -25.85 55.84
C ALA A 2 32.03 -27.03 55.03
N THR A 3 32.88 -26.80 54.02
CA THR A 3 34.36 -26.71 54.13
C THR A 3 34.96 -26.40 52.72
N LYS A 4 35.78 -25.35 52.46
CA LYS A 4 37.27 -25.23 52.50
C LYS A 4 38.03 -26.51 52.05
N LYS A 5 39.10 -26.52 51.22
CA LYS A 5 40.23 -25.59 51.00
C LYS A 5 41.16 -26.11 49.86
N SER A 6 41.88 -25.18 49.20
CA SER A 6 43.33 -25.18 48.80
C SER A 6 43.93 -26.30 47.92
N ASN A 7 44.59 -25.92 46.81
CA ASN A 7 46.05 -26.11 46.70
C ASN A 7 46.75 -25.22 45.64
N ASP A 8 47.91 -24.73 46.05
CA ASP A 8 48.89 -23.86 45.38
C ASP A 8 50.01 -24.71 44.76
N SER A 9 50.69 -24.23 43.71
CA SER A 9 52.06 -24.66 43.42
C SER A 9 52.83 -23.63 42.57
N ARG A 10 53.91 -23.12 43.17
CA ARG A 10 54.96 -22.27 42.57
C ARG A 10 56.07 -23.14 41.95
N ILE A 11 56.77 -22.59 40.96
CA ILE A 11 58.03 -23.12 40.42
C ILE A 11 59.17 -22.13 40.74
N TYR A 12 60.30 -22.64 41.23
CA TYR A 12 61.58 -21.92 41.34
C TYR A 12 62.64 -22.62 40.48
N THR A 13 63.56 -21.85 39.90
CA THR A 13 64.93 -22.31 39.55
C THR A 13 65.94 -21.18 39.81
N SER A 14 67.11 -21.54 40.36
CA SER A 14 68.33 -20.75 40.61
C SER A 14 69.25 -20.76 39.35
N ASP A 15 70.33 -20.00 39.14
CA ASP A 15 71.29 -19.35 40.04
C ASP A 15 72.27 -18.38 39.29
N SER A 16 72.98 -17.56 40.07
CA SER A 16 74.31 -16.93 39.86
C SER A 16 74.49 -15.48 39.35
N LYS A 17 74.90 -14.65 40.34
CA LYS A 17 76.12 -13.80 40.44
C LYS A 17 76.20 -12.40 39.77
N TYR A 18 76.23 -11.40 40.67
CA TYR A 18 76.68 -10.00 40.56
C TYR A 18 75.79 -9.00 39.80
N GLY A 19 74.91 -8.36 40.57
CA GLY A 19 74.28 -7.09 40.22
C GLY A 19 73.40 -6.64 41.37
N VAL A 20 73.71 -5.49 42.00
CA VAL A 20 72.81 -4.86 42.97
C VAL A 20 71.55 -4.47 42.20
N PRO A 21 70.36 -5.02 42.50
CA PRO A 21 69.14 -4.57 41.84
C PRO A 21 68.74 -3.24 42.48
N VAL A 22 68.95 -2.15 41.74
CA VAL A 22 68.27 -0.88 42.03
C VAL A 22 66.77 -1.16 41.98
N MET A 23 66.08 -0.96 43.10
CA MET A 23 64.63 -1.08 43.18
C MET A 23 64.01 0.10 42.40
N VAL A 24 63.91 -0.03 41.08
CA VAL A 24 63.08 0.87 40.28
C VAL A 24 61.64 0.54 40.65
N ARG A 25 61.00 1.44 41.41
CA ARG A 25 59.54 1.42 41.55
C ARG A 25 58.97 1.45 40.12
N ALA A 26 58.42 0.34 39.66
CA ALA A 26 57.49 0.36 38.56
C ALA A 26 56.30 1.19 39.03
N SER A 27 56.29 2.49 38.71
CA SER A 27 55.08 3.29 38.72
C SER A 27 54.11 2.62 37.76
N THR A 28 53.18 1.86 38.30
CA THR A 28 51.94 1.55 37.60
C THR A 28 51.28 2.88 37.25
N MET A 29 51.44 3.31 36.00
CA MET A 29 50.64 4.35 35.38
C MET A 29 49.19 3.84 35.39
N PHE A 30 48.48 4.05 36.51
CA PHE A 30 47.04 4.04 36.51
C PHE A 30 46.60 5.18 35.60
N GLY A 31 46.32 4.87 34.34
CA GLY A 31 45.71 5.80 33.41
C GLY A 31 44.42 6.32 34.04
N VAL A 32 44.37 7.63 34.30
CA VAL A 32 43.17 8.29 34.83
C VAL A 32 42.05 8.08 33.81
N ILE A 33 41.00 7.34 34.20
CA ILE A 33 39.82 7.15 33.36
C ILE A 33 39.08 8.49 33.31
N LEU A 34 39.14 9.16 32.15
CA LEU A 34 38.41 10.42 31.94
C LEU A 34 36.92 10.13 31.69
N PRO A 35 36.00 10.91 32.27
CA PRO A 35 34.57 10.75 32.02
C PRO A 35 34.28 10.98 30.54
N THR A 36 33.59 10.02 29.92
CA THR A 36 33.25 10.05 28.49
C THR A 36 31.73 10.14 28.34
N SER A 37 31.26 11.08 27.52
CA SER A 37 29.85 11.19 27.13
C SER A 37 29.66 10.79 25.67
N ASP A 38 28.58 10.08 25.35
CA ASP A 38 28.26 9.69 23.99
C ASP A 38 27.28 10.71 23.37
N VAL A 39 27.64 11.22 22.20
CA VAL A 39 26.83 12.19 21.45
C VAL A 39 26.65 11.68 20.03
N GLN A 40 25.43 11.84 19.53
CA GLN A 40 25.09 11.50 18.15
C GLN A 40 24.76 12.77 17.37
N GLY A 41 25.28 12.87 16.15
CA GLY A 41 24.96 13.92 15.19
C GLY A 41 24.52 13.32 13.87
N VAL A 42 23.67 14.02 13.13
CA VAL A 42 23.21 13.56 11.81
C VAL A 42 24.00 14.29 10.72
N LEU A 43 24.45 13.56 9.70
CA LEU A 43 25.15 14.10 8.54
C LEU A 43 24.40 15.31 7.95
N GLY A 44 25.11 16.41 7.71
CA GLY A 44 24.59 17.67 7.18
C GLY A 44 23.77 18.50 8.17
N LYS A 45 23.53 18.02 9.40
CA LYS A 45 22.80 18.76 10.44
C LYS A 45 23.76 19.39 11.46
N LYS A 46 23.21 20.13 12.42
CA LYS A 46 23.94 20.69 13.56
C LYS A 46 24.09 19.64 14.65
N ALA A 47 25.24 19.60 15.31
CA ALA A 47 25.47 18.82 16.51
C ALA A 47 26.07 19.68 17.63
N SER A 48 25.88 19.25 18.87
CA SER A 48 26.35 19.94 20.07
C SER A 48 27.20 18.97 20.90
N LEU A 49 28.50 19.24 21.01
CA LEU A 49 29.38 18.48 21.89
C LEU A 49 29.44 19.18 23.26
N PRO A 50 28.98 18.54 24.34
CA PRO A 50 28.95 19.14 25.66
C PRO A 50 30.36 19.23 26.24
N CYS A 51 30.63 20.32 26.92
CA CYS A 51 31.80 20.47 27.78
C CYS A 51 31.39 21.23 29.03
N ASP A 52 31.45 20.55 30.16
CA ASP A 52 31.24 21.20 31.44
C ASP A 52 32.40 22.16 31.71
N ILE A 53 32.08 23.45 31.83
CA ILE A 53 33.00 24.54 32.20
C ILE A 53 32.68 25.13 33.58
N GLN A 54 31.79 24.51 34.35
CA GLN A 54 31.43 24.97 35.68
C GLN A 54 32.63 24.77 36.63
N PRO A 55 33.13 25.84 37.27
CA PRO A 55 34.23 25.75 38.22
C PRO A 55 33.79 25.03 39.51
N LEU A 56 34.76 24.45 40.23
CA LEU A 56 34.51 23.78 41.51
C LEU A 56 34.11 24.78 42.61
N HIS A 57 34.64 26.00 42.54
CA HIS A 57 34.39 27.08 43.49
C HIS A 57 33.71 28.27 42.79
N PRO A 58 32.67 28.90 43.39
CA PRO A 58 31.95 30.02 42.77
C PRO A 58 32.82 31.23 42.42
N ASP A 59 33.89 31.47 43.17
CA ASP A 59 34.81 32.59 42.97
C ASP A 59 35.87 32.34 41.89
N ASP A 60 35.92 31.12 41.35
CA ASP A 60 36.82 30.76 40.26
C ASP A 60 36.14 30.95 38.91
N LYS A 61 36.95 31.14 37.88
CA LYS A 61 36.47 31.40 36.52
C LYS A 61 37.23 30.55 35.52
N VAL A 62 36.50 30.11 34.50
CA VAL A 62 37.12 29.56 33.30
C VAL A 62 37.97 30.64 32.63
N VAL A 63 39.13 30.26 32.12
CA VAL A 63 40.04 31.17 31.41
C VAL A 63 40.31 30.73 29.98
N MET A 64 40.29 29.41 29.73
CA MET A 64 40.50 28.86 28.40
C MET A 64 39.82 27.50 28.25
N VAL A 65 39.22 27.26 27.09
CA VAL A 65 38.71 25.94 26.69
C VAL A 65 39.40 25.54 25.40
N LEU A 66 39.97 24.33 25.37
CA LEU A 66 40.63 23.74 24.21
C LEU A 66 39.96 22.43 23.86
N TRP A 67 39.65 22.25 22.58
CA TRP A 67 39.16 20.99 22.06
C TRP A 67 40.25 20.30 21.24
N PHE A 68 40.33 19.00 21.38
CA PHE A 68 41.25 18.12 20.67
C PHE A 68 40.46 16.96 20.09
N LYS A 69 40.86 16.46 18.93
CA LYS A 69 40.49 15.11 18.47
C LYS A 69 41.57 14.17 18.98
N GLU A 70 41.20 13.08 19.63
CA GLU A 70 42.15 12.20 20.28
C GLU A 70 43.20 11.61 19.31
N SER A 71 42.85 11.51 18.03
CA SER A 71 43.76 11.09 16.96
C SER A 71 44.83 12.11 16.59
N ASP A 72 44.61 13.41 16.83
CA ASP A 72 45.33 14.46 16.09
C ASP A 72 46.38 15.19 16.93
N GLY A 73 46.43 14.98 18.26
CA GLY A 73 47.45 15.53 19.17
C GLY A 73 47.45 17.06 19.35
N GLU A 74 47.03 17.80 18.34
CA GLU A 74 46.94 19.26 18.29
C GLU A 74 45.53 19.77 18.64
N PRO A 75 45.40 21.00 19.20
CA PRO A 75 44.09 21.59 19.44
C PRO A 75 43.41 21.92 18.10
N LEU A 76 42.10 21.60 18.01
CA LEU A 76 41.28 21.86 16.82
C LEU A 76 40.32 23.05 17.00
N TYR A 77 40.12 23.49 18.23
CA TYR A 77 39.32 24.67 18.56
C TYR A 77 39.81 25.27 19.87
N SER A 78 39.85 26.60 19.96
CA SER A 78 40.14 27.33 21.19
C SER A 78 39.13 28.43 21.47
N TYR A 79 38.76 28.54 22.75
CA TYR A 79 37.96 29.60 23.33
C TYR A 79 38.79 30.23 24.46
N ASP A 80 39.40 31.38 24.19
CA ASP A 80 40.32 32.04 25.12
C ASP A 80 39.73 33.35 25.63
N ILE A 81 39.51 33.42 26.95
CA ILE A 81 38.97 34.59 27.64
C ILE A 81 39.96 35.19 28.64
N ARG A 82 41.24 34.81 28.56
CA ARG A 82 42.30 35.39 29.42
C ARG A 82 42.42 36.90 29.17
N GLY A 83 42.27 37.68 30.24
CA GLY A 83 42.33 39.14 30.17
C GLY A 83 41.20 39.78 29.36
N ARG A 84 40.12 39.04 29.07
CA ARG A 84 38.98 39.49 28.25
C ARG A 84 37.68 39.30 29.01
N SER A 85 36.65 40.04 28.62
CA SER A 85 35.28 39.75 29.06
C SER A 85 34.82 38.42 28.47
N ILE A 86 34.00 37.67 29.21
CA ILE A 86 33.36 36.44 28.74
C ILE A 86 32.50 36.66 27.47
N THR A 87 32.06 37.90 27.24
CA THR A 87 31.29 38.33 26.08
C THR A 87 32.15 38.56 24.82
N GLN A 88 33.48 38.62 24.94
CA GLN A 88 34.40 38.88 23.83
C GLN A 88 35.61 37.91 23.82
N PRO A 89 35.34 36.60 23.71
CA PRO A 89 36.40 35.59 23.63
C PRO A 89 37.24 35.74 22.35
N LYS A 90 38.52 35.38 22.43
CA LYS A 90 39.31 35.09 21.24
C LYS A 90 39.03 33.65 20.82
N LEU A 91 38.49 33.49 19.62
CA LEU A 91 38.13 32.19 19.06
C LEU A 91 39.11 31.80 17.96
N TRP A 92 39.43 30.51 17.88
CA TRP A 92 40.13 29.94 16.74
C TRP A 92 39.62 28.52 16.49
N SER A 93 39.48 28.17 15.22
CA SER A 93 39.12 26.81 14.79
C SER A 93 40.07 26.37 13.69
N SER A 94 40.50 25.12 13.74
CA SER A 94 41.39 24.53 12.74
C SER A 94 40.73 24.53 11.35
N PRO A 95 41.34 25.15 10.33
CA PRO A 95 40.81 25.18 8.96
C PRO A 95 40.63 23.81 8.32
N SER A 96 41.44 22.82 8.72
CA SER A 96 41.43 21.47 8.13
C SER A 96 40.39 20.52 8.74
N VAL A 97 39.85 20.85 9.92
CA VAL A 97 38.90 19.98 10.65
C VAL A 97 37.50 20.58 10.61
N PHE A 98 37.29 21.67 11.35
CA PHE A 98 35.99 22.32 11.44
C PHE A 98 35.89 23.59 10.59
N GLY A 99 37.00 24.28 10.34
CA GLY A 99 36.99 25.56 9.64
C GLY A 99 36.01 26.54 10.26
N SER A 100 35.10 27.10 9.46
CA SER A 100 34.07 28.02 9.94
C SER A 100 32.82 27.34 10.50
N ARG A 101 32.76 26.00 10.54
CA ARG A 101 31.56 25.26 10.95
C ARG A 101 31.41 25.11 12.47
N ALA A 102 32.46 25.35 13.25
CA ALA A 102 32.42 25.18 14.70
C ALA A 102 32.28 26.52 15.43
N PHE A 103 31.45 26.54 16.48
CA PHE A 103 31.27 27.69 17.36
C PHE A 103 31.02 27.26 18.80
N PHE A 104 31.82 27.77 19.74
CA PHE A 104 31.67 27.45 21.16
C PHE A 104 30.73 28.41 21.89
N ARG A 105 29.72 27.86 22.57
CA ARG A 105 28.76 28.59 23.40
C ARG A 105 29.09 28.40 24.87
N GLY A 106 29.98 29.26 25.39
CA GLY A 106 30.37 29.26 26.81
C GLY A 106 29.25 29.67 27.77
N GLY A 107 28.30 30.51 27.33
CA GLY A 107 27.15 30.92 28.15
C GLY A 107 25.99 29.91 28.21
N ALA A 108 26.10 28.76 27.54
CA ALA A 108 25.11 27.69 27.64
C ALA A 108 25.35 26.85 28.91
N SER A 109 24.31 26.20 29.43
CA SER A 109 24.40 25.29 30.58
C SER A 109 23.92 23.88 30.20
N PRO A 110 24.81 22.88 30.07
CA PRO A 110 26.28 23.01 30.05
C PRO A 110 26.78 23.75 28.79
N ALA A 111 28.03 24.22 28.81
CA ALA A 111 28.62 24.83 27.62
C ALA A 111 28.80 23.79 26.51
N VAL A 112 28.70 24.23 25.25
CA VAL A 112 28.71 23.33 24.09
C VAL A 112 29.59 23.85 22.96
N LEU A 113 30.31 22.95 22.29
CA LEU A 113 30.84 23.19 20.97
C LEU A 113 29.78 22.82 19.94
N MET A 114 29.21 23.82 19.28
CA MET A 114 28.31 23.62 18.16
C MET A 114 29.14 23.31 16.91
N VAL A 115 28.75 22.30 16.14
CA VAL A 115 29.30 21.99 14.83
C VAL A 115 28.15 21.99 13.83
N ASP A 116 28.18 22.94 12.90
CA ASP A 116 27.25 23.03 11.79
C ASP A 116 27.70 22.11 10.64
N ASP A 117 26.75 21.69 9.80
CA ASP A 117 27.00 20.84 8.63
C ASP A 117 27.94 19.66 8.94
N VAL A 118 27.50 18.80 9.87
CA VAL A 118 28.28 17.65 10.36
C VAL A 118 28.67 16.73 9.19
N GLN A 119 29.95 16.38 9.14
CA GLN A 119 30.53 15.51 8.12
C GLN A 119 30.82 14.12 8.69
N ALA A 120 30.86 13.09 7.84
CA ALA A 120 31.16 11.72 8.29
C ALA A 120 32.55 11.60 8.96
N ALA A 121 33.52 12.39 8.51
CA ALA A 121 34.86 12.47 9.07
C ALA A 121 34.93 13.13 10.46
N ASP A 122 33.87 13.83 10.87
CA ASP A 122 33.77 14.44 12.20
C ASP A 122 33.61 13.36 13.29
N ALA A 123 33.25 12.12 12.95
CA ALA A 123 33.15 11.03 13.93
C ALA A 123 34.50 10.78 14.65
N GLY A 124 34.43 10.54 15.96
CA GLY A 124 35.61 10.23 16.76
C GLY A 124 35.48 10.67 18.22
N VAL A 125 36.54 10.44 18.99
CA VAL A 125 36.62 10.85 20.39
C VAL A 125 37.27 12.23 20.48
N TYR A 126 36.53 13.16 21.07
CA TYR A 126 36.97 14.52 21.33
C TYR A 126 37.32 14.68 22.80
N ARG A 127 38.36 15.44 23.09
CA ARG A 127 38.73 15.82 24.45
C ARG A 127 38.54 17.32 24.62
N CYS A 128 37.65 17.71 25.53
CA CYS A 128 37.54 19.09 26.00
C CYS A 128 38.44 19.27 27.22
N ARG A 129 39.41 20.17 27.11
CA ARG A 129 40.26 20.63 28.21
C ARG A 129 39.79 22.01 28.65
N VAL A 130 39.48 22.14 29.93
CA VAL A 130 39.05 23.39 30.55
C VAL A 130 40.11 23.82 31.55
N ASP A 131 40.70 24.98 31.32
CA ASP A 131 41.63 25.61 32.24
C ASP A 131 40.88 26.71 33.02
N PHE A 132 41.05 26.70 34.34
CA PHE A 132 40.49 27.66 35.28
C PHE A 132 41.57 28.60 35.80
N GLN A 133 41.16 29.71 36.44
CA GLN A 133 42.10 30.66 37.03
C GLN A 133 42.83 30.04 38.22
N ASN A 134 42.10 29.34 39.10
CA ASN A 134 42.63 28.78 40.34
C ASN A 134 42.45 27.26 40.45
N SER A 135 41.36 26.71 39.91
CA SER A 135 41.09 25.26 39.98
C SER A 135 42.00 24.47 39.03
N PRO A 136 42.25 23.19 39.33
CA PRO A 136 42.96 22.30 38.42
C PRO A 136 42.26 22.18 37.06
N THR A 137 43.06 22.00 36.00
CA THR A 137 42.56 21.71 34.66
C THR A 137 41.67 20.48 34.66
N ARG A 138 40.50 20.58 34.02
CA ARG A 138 39.57 19.48 33.82
C ARG A 138 39.65 18.98 32.38
N ASN A 139 39.65 17.66 32.20
CA ASN A 139 39.53 17.03 30.89
C ASN A 139 38.27 16.17 30.84
N LEU A 140 37.48 16.33 29.79
CA LEU A 140 36.26 15.57 29.52
C LEU A 140 36.38 14.95 28.14
N LYS A 141 35.87 13.73 27.96
CA LYS A 141 35.81 13.09 26.65
C LYS A 141 34.38 13.08 26.12
N VAL A 142 34.25 13.24 24.81
CA VAL A 142 32.99 13.11 24.08
C VAL A 142 33.22 12.15 22.94
N ASN A 143 32.55 11.00 22.96
CA ASN A 143 32.51 10.09 21.83
C ASN A 143 31.43 10.55 20.87
N PHE A 144 31.83 11.14 19.75
CA PHE A 144 30.91 11.67 18.75
C PHE A 144 30.71 10.66 17.62
N THR A 145 29.48 10.15 17.52
CA THR A 145 29.06 9.24 16.45
C THR A 145 28.24 10.01 15.41
N VAL A 146 28.66 9.91 14.15
CA VAL A 146 27.91 10.50 13.03
C VAL A 146 26.97 9.46 12.43
N ILE A 147 25.68 9.80 12.42
CA ILE A 147 24.61 9.05 11.80
C ILE A 147 24.48 9.49 10.36
N ILE A 148 24.54 8.52 9.46
CA ILE A 148 24.33 8.71 8.02
C ILE A 148 22.90 8.25 7.73
N PRO A 149 21.98 9.12 7.29
CA PRO A 149 20.65 8.71 6.86
C PRO A 149 20.72 7.69 5.70
N PRO A 150 19.76 6.76 5.59
CA PRO A 150 19.70 5.85 4.45
C PRO A 150 19.31 6.59 3.15
N ASN A 151 19.49 5.93 2.01
CA ASN A 151 18.94 6.42 0.75
C ASN A 151 17.41 6.31 0.74
N ARG A 152 16.76 7.07 -0.15
CA ARG A 152 15.31 6.98 -0.36
C ARG A 152 14.88 5.57 -0.75
N PRO A 153 13.83 5.01 -0.12
CA PRO A 153 13.35 3.67 -0.44
C PRO A 153 12.88 3.53 -1.90
N LYS A 154 13.09 2.34 -2.47
CA LYS A 154 12.59 1.94 -3.79
C LYS A 154 11.53 0.86 -3.59
N ILE A 155 10.35 1.04 -4.21
CA ILE A 155 9.24 0.08 -4.16
C ILE A 155 9.05 -0.53 -5.53
N TYR A 156 8.97 -1.86 -5.61
CA TYR A 156 8.67 -2.59 -6.84
C TYR A 156 7.90 -3.89 -6.55
N ASP A 157 7.24 -4.41 -7.58
CA ASP A 157 6.48 -5.67 -7.51
C ASP A 157 7.44 -6.87 -7.46
N ALA A 158 7.25 -7.74 -6.48
CA ALA A 158 8.07 -8.94 -6.27
C ALA A 158 8.03 -9.90 -7.47
N LYS A 159 6.94 -9.92 -8.23
CA LYS A 159 6.72 -10.82 -9.37
C LYS A 159 7.35 -10.31 -10.66
N LYS A 160 7.68 -9.02 -10.75
CA LYS A 160 8.19 -8.41 -11.98
C LYS A 160 9.71 -8.42 -12.00
N LYS A 161 10.27 -8.84 -13.15
CA LYS A 161 11.72 -8.87 -13.38
C LYS A 161 12.30 -7.47 -13.59
N ASP A 162 11.47 -6.53 -14.06
CA ASP A 162 11.84 -5.14 -14.26
C ASP A 162 11.53 -4.31 -13.01
N ARG A 163 12.60 -3.78 -12.39
CA ARG A 163 12.53 -2.94 -11.19
C ARG A 163 12.26 -1.46 -11.52
N ALA A 164 12.17 -1.10 -12.79
CA ALA A 164 12.04 0.29 -13.24
C ALA A 164 10.59 0.78 -13.42
N ASN A 165 9.59 -0.10 -13.35
CA ASN A 165 8.24 0.22 -13.81
C ASN A 165 7.23 0.57 -12.70
N LEU A 166 6.28 1.43 -13.12
CA LEU A 166 5.02 1.75 -12.45
C LEU A 166 4.30 0.47 -12.02
N VAL A 167 3.88 0.40 -10.76
CA VAL A 167 3.04 -0.69 -10.25
C VAL A 167 1.71 -0.67 -11.01
N GLU A 168 1.35 -1.79 -11.63
CA GLU A 168 0.07 -1.91 -12.35
C GLU A 168 -1.11 -2.01 -11.38
N PRO A 169 -2.34 -1.69 -11.84
CA PRO A 169 -3.52 -1.83 -11.01
C PRO A 169 -3.75 -3.28 -10.59
N TYR A 170 -4.03 -3.50 -9.30
CA TYR A 170 -4.38 -4.81 -8.75
C TYR A 170 -5.85 -5.13 -8.98
N ASN A 171 -6.20 -6.41 -9.11
CA ASN A 171 -7.61 -6.80 -9.19
C ASN A 171 -8.22 -6.95 -7.78
N GLU A 172 -9.47 -6.54 -7.62
CA GLU A 172 -10.24 -6.78 -6.40
C GLU A 172 -10.22 -8.28 -6.03
N GLY A 173 -9.82 -8.57 -4.78
CA GLY A 173 -9.64 -9.91 -4.23
C GLY A 173 -8.24 -10.52 -4.46
N SER A 174 -7.34 -9.82 -5.17
CA SER A 174 -5.97 -10.31 -5.38
C SER A 174 -5.04 -10.03 -4.20
N ASN A 175 -3.90 -10.73 -4.15
CA ASN A 175 -2.87 -10.52 -3.15
C ASN A 175 -1.78 -9.59 -3.71
N VAL A 176 -1.40 -8.58 -2.93
CA VAL A 176 -0.32 -7.63 -3.23
C VAL A 176 1.00 -8.19 -2.71
N HIS A 177 2.03 -8.18 -3.54
CA HIS A 177 3.39 -8.60 -3.17
C HIS A 177 4.40 -7.53 -3.58
N LEU A 178 4.88 -6.77 -2.60
CA LEU A 178 5.73 -5.61 -2.84
C LEU A 178 7.05 -5.75 -2.09
N ILE A 179 8.12 -5.30 -2.72
CA ILE A 179 9.44 -5.24 -2.10
C ILE A 179 9.80 -3.77 -1.92
N CYS A 180 10.19 -3.43 -0.69
CA CYS A 180 10.83 -2.17 -0.40
C CYS A 180 12.32 -2.37 -0.15
N GLU A 181 13.14 -1.76 -1.00
CA GLU A 181 14.60 -1.86 -0.97
C GLU A 181 15.19 -0.51 -0.54
N VAL A 182 16.10 -0.55 0.44
CA VAL A 182 16.77 0.63 1.00
C VAL A 182 18.27 0.37 1.04
N GLU A 183 19.04 1.32 0.52
CA GLU A 183 20.49 1.23 0.45
C GLU A 183 21.15 2.16 1.48
N GLY A 184 22.23 1.68 2.10
CA GLY A 184 23.08 2.48 2.97
C GLY A 184 22.46 2.77 4.33
N GLY A 185 22.86 3.90 4.91
CA GLY A 185 22.55 4.25 6.28
C GLY A 185 23.56 3.69 7.29
N ARG A 186 23.95 4.53 8.25
CA ARG A 186 24.81 4.16 9.38
C ARG A 186 24.23 4.76 10.66
N PRO A 187 23.72 3.96 11.62
CA PRO A 187 23.53 2.51 11.57
C PRO A 187 22.59 2.04 10.44
N ARG A 188 22.57 0.74 10.16
CA ARG A 188 21.64 0.17 9.16
C ARG A 188 20.19 0.42 9.57
N PRO A 189 19.32 0.83 8.64
CA PRO A 189 17.95 1.20 8.96
C PRO A 189 17.06 -0.02 9.26
N ARG A 190 15.99 0.23 10.02
CA ARG A 190 14.78 -0.59 10.04
C ARG A 190 13.90 -0.17 8.86
N VAL A 191 13.28 -1.13 8.20
CA VAL A 191 12.38 -0.89 7.07
C VAL A 191 11.00 -1.43 7.42
N THR A 192 9.99 -0.55 7.36
CA THR A 192 8.64 -0.83 7.85
C THR A 192 7.61 -0.37 6.83
N TRP A 193 6.56 -1.14 6.65
CA TRP A 193 5.40 -0.77 5.85
C TRP A 193 4.27 -0.22 6.71
N TYR A 194 3.66 0.85 6.19
CA TYR A 194 2.46 1.44 6.73
C TYR A 194 1.38 1.47 5.64
N LEU A 195 0.14 1.19 6.02
CA LEU A 195 -1.05 1.47 5.21
C LEU A 195 -1.75 2.67 5.83
N GLU A 196 -1.86 3.76 5.08
CA GLU A 196 -2.19 5.08 5.60
C GLU A 196 -1.22 5.48 6.72
N ASN A 197 -1.65 5.31 7.97
CA ASN A 197 -0.87 5.61 9.19
C ASN A 197 -0.69 4.38 10.10
N GLU A 198 -1.24 3.22 9.72
CA GLU A 198 -1.17 2.00 10.50
C GLU A 198 0.03 1.16 10.05
N MET A 199 0.83 0.70 11.01
CA MET A 199 1.94 -0.21 10.72
C MET A 199 1.40 -1.60 10.39
N ILE A 200 1.65 -2.07 9.18
CA ILE A 200 1.14 -3.38 8.72
C ILE A 200 2.21 -4.47 8.68
N ASP A 201 3.49 -4.08 8.60
CA ASP A 201 4.60 -5.04 8.52
C ASP A 201 5.93 -4.39 8.92
N ASP A 202 6.64 -5.01 9.87
CA ASP A 202 7.97 -4.63 10.33
C ASP A 202 9.04 -5.72 10.14
N SER A 203 8.73 -6.77 9.36
CA SER A 203 9.63 -7.87 9.04
C SER A 203 10.64 -7.48 7.94
N PHE A 204 11.82 -7.01 8.35
CA PHE A 204 12.89 -6.64 7.43
C PHE A 204 14.12 -7.55 7.53
N GLU A 205 14.86 -7.64 6.43
CA GLU A 205 16.11 -8.38 6.30
C GLU A 205 17.25 -7.44 5.93
N GLN A 206 18.39 -7.58 6.59
CA GLN A 206 19.60 -6.82 6.28
C GLN A 206 20.61 -7.71 5.55
N ARG A 207 20.91 -7.37 4.30
CA ARG A 207 21.79 -8.14 3.43
C ARG A 207 23.25 -7.72 3.56
N THR A 208 24.18 -8.60 3.23
CA THR A 208 25.62 -8.35 3.36
C THR A 208 26.13 -7.25 2.42
N ASP A 209 25.46 -7.04 1.28
CA ASP A 209 25.71 -5.99 0.28
C ASP A 209 25.41 -4.55 0.76
N GLY A 210 24.86 -4.38 1.96
CA GLY A 210 24.51 -3.06 2.50
C GLY A 210 23.07 -2.63 2.22
N ILE A 211 22.25 -3.54 1.70
CA ILE A 211 20.84 -3.31 1.41
C ILE A 211 19.97 -3.85 2.56
N THR A 212 18.98 -3.08 2.99
CA THR A 212 17.89 -3.56 3.86
C THR A 212 16.60 -3.67 3.06
N ILE A 213 15.90 -4.80 3.19
CA ILE A 213 14.70 -5.10 2.43
C ILE A 213 13.55 -5.49 3.35
N ASN A 214 12.35 -5.03 3.03
CA ASN A 214 11.10 -5.55 3.61
C ASN A 214 10.17 -6.00 2.47
N THR A 215 9.68 -7.24 2.53
CA THR A 215 8.79 -7.83 1.50
C THR A 215 7.38 -7.99 2.04
N LEU A 216 6.50 -7.08 1.63
CA LEU A 216 5.09 -7.10 2.03
C LEU A 216 4.30 -8.12 1.23
N THR A 217 3.51 -8.93 1.94
CA THR A 217 2.42 -9.73 1.35
C THR A 217 1.10 -9.32 2.00
N PHE A 218 0.25 -8.63 1.24
CA PHE A 218 -1.06 -8.16 1.71
C PHE A 218 -2.19 -8.89 0.97
N PRO A 219 -2.95 -9.78 1.63
CA PRO A 219 -3.92 -10.62 0.96
C PRO A 219 -5.26 -9.91 0.70
N ASN A 220 -6.00 -10.39 -0.30
CA ASN A 220 -7.41 -10.05 -0.55
C ASN A 220 -7.70 -8.53 -0.58
N ILE A 221 -7.05 -7.81 -1.49
CA ILE A 221 -7.24 -6.37 -1.61
C ILE A 221 -8.66 -6.02 -2.07
N GLY A 222 -9.39 -5.23 -1.27
CA GLY A 222 -10.75 -4.77 -1.58
C GLY A 222 -10.86 -3.30 -2.00
N ARG A 223 -12.11 -2.88 -2.28
CA ARG A 223 -12.50 -1.50 -2.68
C ARG A 223 -12.04 -0.43 -1.72
N GLN A 224 -12.06 -0.73 -0.43
CA GLN A 224 -11.67 0.19 0.63
C GLN A 224 -10.21 0.63 0.54
N HIS A 225 -9.37 -0.11 -0.18
CA HIS A 225 -7.96 0.22 -0.38
C HIS A 225 -7.70 1.02 -1.67
N LEU A 226 -8.74 1.37 -2.45
CA LEU A 226 -8.55 2.16 -3.65
C LEU A 226 -8.03 3.55 -3.26
N ASN A 227 -6.94 3.97 -3.90
CA ASN A 227 -6.20 5.19 -3.58
C ASN A 227 -5.58 5.21 -2.18
N ALA A 228 -5.55 4.07 -1.47
CA ALA A 228 -4.91 4.00 -0.18
C ALA A 228 -3.38 4.18 -0.32
N ARG A 229 -2.78 4.86 0.65
CA ARG A 229 -1.36 5.22 0.66
C ARG A 229 -0.58 4.13 1.37
N LEU A 230 0.17 3.35 0.61
CA LEU A 230 1.13 2.40 1.15
C LEU A 230 2.49 3.11 1.28
N VAL A 231 3.02 3.18 2.49
CA VAL A 231 4.27 3.90 2.79
C VAL A 231 5.33 2.91 3.25
N CYS A 232 6.43 2.86 2.51
CA CYS A 232 7.64 2.25 3.03
C CYS A 232 8.50 3.30 3.74
N GLN A 233 8.86 3.02 4.99
CA GLN A 233 9.64 3.90 5.84
C GLN A 233 10.97 3.26 6.23
N ALA A 234 12.06 4.00 6.04
CA ALA A 234 13.40 3.63 6.47
C ALA A 234 13.87 4.55 7.61
N SER A 235 14.12 3.98 8.79
CA SER A 235 14.58 4.73 9.95
C SER A 235 15.81 4.09 10.59
N ASN A 236 16.84 4.88 10.83
CA ASN A 236 18.01 4.47 11.61
C ASN A 236 18.32 5.37 12.81
N THR A 237 17.48 6.38 13.07
CA THR A 237 17.62 7.28 14.21
C THR A 237 16.31 8.03 14.50
N ASN A 238 16.18 8.55 15.72
CA ASN A 238 15.12 9.47 16.10
C ASN A 238 15.55 10.95 16.03
N LEU A 239 16.80 11.23 15.65
CA LEU A 239 17.34 12.60 15.50
C LEU A 239 17.06 13.23 14.12
N ALA A 240 16.47 12.45 13.22
CA ALA A 240 16.06 12.92 11.90
C ALA A 240 14.75 12.27 11.49
N PRO A 241 13.95 12.93 10.62
CA PRO A 241 12.83 12.29 9.96
C PRO A 241 13.33 11.05 9.20
N PRO A 242 12.55 9.96 9.18
CA PRO A 242 12.88 8.81 8.37
C PRO A 242 12.71 9.10 6.88
N GLU A 243 13.45 8.38 6.04
CA GLU A 243 13.25 8.43 4.60
C GLU A 243 12.05 7.57 4.21
N THR A 244 11.17 8.09 3.36
CA THR A 244 9.92 7.42 3.00
C THR A 244 9.68 7.40 1.50
N LYS A 245 8.99 6.36 1.05
CA LYS A 245 8.44 6.25 -0.31
C LYS A 245 6.98 5.88 -0.21
N VAL A 246 6.14 6.63 -0.92
CA VAL A 246 4.69 6.40 -0.98
C VAL A 246 4.33 5.74 -2.30
N LEU A 247 3.53 4.70 -2.23
CA LEU A 247 2.82 4.06 -3.34
C LEU A 247 1.32 4.23 -3.12
N ILE A 248 0.62 4.80 -4.10
CA ILE A 248 -0.84 4.89 -4.07
C ILE A 248 -1.38 3.63 -4.72
N LEU A 249 -2.20 2.87 -4.00
CA LEU A 249 -2.78 1.62 -4.50
C LEU A 249 -3.83 1.91 -5.56
N ASP A 250 -3.61 1.34 -6.75
CA ASP A 250 -4.53 1.38 -7.86
C ASP A 250 -5.24 0.02 -7.99
N ILE A 251 -6.57 0.00 -8.07
CA ILE A 251 -7.36 -1.24 -8.00
C ILE A 251 -8.46 -1.28 -9.06
N ASN A 252 -8.50 -2.35 -9.84
CA ASN A 252 -9.64 -2.71 -10.67
C ASN A 252 -10.75 -3.28 -9.78
N LEU A 253 -11.96 -2.74 -9.90
CA LEU A 253 -13.12 -3.09 -9.09
C LEU A 253 -14.21 -3.75 -9.94
N LYS A 254 -14.83 -4.82 -9.44
CA LYS A 254 -15.94 -5.51 -10.11
C LYS A 254 -17.19 -4.60 -10.17
N PRO A 255 -18.20 -4.87 -11.01
CA PRO A 255 -19.49 -4.18 -10.88
C PRO A 255 -20.16 -4.55 -9.54
N ILE A 256 -20.85 -3.60 -8.89
CA ILE A 256 -21.60 -3.84 -7.63
C ILE A 256 -23.06 -4.17 -7.94
N SER A 257 -23.65 -3.43 -8.85
CA SER A 257 -25.06 -3.59 -9.23
C SER A 257 -25.24 -3.50 -10.73
N VAL A 258 -26.28 -4.19 -11.21
CA VAL A 258 -26.81 -4.09 -12.56
C VAL A 258 -28.31 -4.14 -12.44
N THR A 259 -29.03 -3.25 -13.13
CA THR A 259 -30.48 -3.18 -13.03
C THR A 259 -31.07 -2.69 -14.35
N ILE A 260 -32.05 -3.43 -14.86
CA ILE A 260 -32.90 -2.99 -15.96
C ILE A 260 -33.92 -2.02 -15.38
N LEU A 261 -33.86 -0.75 -15.77
CA LEU A 261 -34.73 0.32 -15.27
C LEU A 261 -36.11 0.28 -15.92
N THR A 262 -36.15 -0.01 -17.23
CA THR A 262 -37.39 -0.05 -18.01
C THR A 262 -38.02 -1.45 -17.99
N LYS A 263 -38.59 -1.86 -16.85
CA LYS A 263 -39.35 -3.13 -16.73
C LYS A 263 -40.84 -2.87 -16.85
N GLU A 264 -41.34 -2.81 -18.08
CA GLU A 264 -42.79 -2.71 -18.33
C GLU A 264 -43.53 -3.95 -17.81
N LYS A 265 -44.76 -3.77 -17.32
CA LYS A 265 -45.60 -4.91 -16.89
C LYS A 265 -45.92 -5.85 -18.07
N GLN A 266 -46.06 -5.28 -19.26
CA GLN A 266 -46.33 -5.99 -20.51
C GLN A 266 -45.79 -5.18 -21.69
N VAL A 267 -45.36 -5.87 -22.74
CA VAL A 267 -44.92 -5.28 -24.01
C VAL A 267 -45.77 -5.83 -25.15
N SER A 268 -45.98 -5.06 -26.22
CA SER A 268 -46.72 -5.50 -27.40
C SER A 268 -45.76 -6.04 -28.46
N ALA A 269 -46.12 -7.14 -29.10
CA ALA A 269 -45.38 -7.67 -30.24
C ALA A 269 -45.27 -6.61 -31.35
N ASP A 270 -44.15 -6.63 -32.07
CA ASP A 270 -43.81 -5.77 -33.21
C ASP A 270 -43.70 -4.27 -32.91
N LYS A 271 -43.92 -3.86 -31.64
CA LYS A 271 -43.70 -2.49 -31.18
C LYS A 271 -42.25 -2.31 -30.70
N ARG A 272 -41.64 -1.18 -31.07
CA ARG A 272 -40.28 -0.83 -30.61
C ARG A 272 -40.30 -0.29 -29.19
N TYR A 273 -39.39 -0.79 -28.36
CA TYR A 273 -39.12 -0.36 -27.00
C TYR A 273 -37.66 0.04 -26.84
N GLU A 274 -37.39 1.07 -26.04
CA GLU A 274 -36.05 1.41 -25.57
C GLU A 274 -35.95 0.96 -24.11
N ILE A 275 -35.05 0.02 -23.85
CA ILE A 275 -34.89 -0.62 -22.55
C ILE A 275 -33.56 -0.18 -21.97
N GLU A 276 -33.62 0.49 -20.84
CA GLU A 276 -32.45 1.03 -20.18
C GLU A 276 -31.93 0.06 -19.11
N CYS A 277 -30.62 -0.15 -19.09
CA CYS A 277 -29.91 -0.87 -18.05
C CYS A 277 -28.79 -0.02 -17.48
N LYS A 278 -28.74 0.03 -16.15
CA LYS A 278 -27.78 0.80 -15.37
C LYS A 278 -26.91 -0.13 -14.55
N THR A 279 -25.59 0.11 -14.56
CA THR A 279 -24.62 -0.57 -13.69
C THR A 279 -23.71 0.43 -12.99
N THR A 280 -23.29 0.11 -11.77
CA THR A 280 -22.40 0.97 -10.98
C THR A 280 -21.28 0.18 -10.29
N GLY A 281 -20.23 0.90 -9.90
CA GLY A 281 -19.17 0.40 -9.03
C GLY A 281 -18.02 -0.33 -9.73
N SER A 282 -18.06 -0.52 -11.05
CA SER A 282 -16.95 -1.11 -11.80
C SER A 282 -15.84 -0.09 -12.05
N ARG A 283 -14.58 -0.51 -11.92
CA ARG A 283 -13.40 0.26 -12.34
C ARG A 283 -12.40 -0.66 -13.04
N PRO A 284 -12.01 -0.43 -14.30
CA PRO A 284 -12.62 0.52 -15.23
C PRO A 284 -14.11 0.20 -15.48
N GLU A 285 -14.77 1.05 -16.26
CA GLU A 285 -16.18 0.93 -16.62
C GLU A 285 -16.52 -0.49 -17.11
N ALA A 286 -17.72 -0.96 -16.75
CA ALA A 286 -18.15 -2.31 -17.06
C ALA A 286 -18.57 -2.44 -18.52
N ASP A 287 -18.23 -3.57 -19.13
CA ASP A 287 -18.82 -4.01 -20.38
C ASP A 287 -20.25 -4.51 -20.15
N VAL A 288 -21.21 -3.65 -20.50
CA VAL A 288 -22.63 -4.02 -20.47
C VAL A 288 -23.04 -4.70 -21.78
N THR A 289 -23.68 -5.86 -21.68
CA THR A 289 -24.15 -6.68 -22.81
C THR A 289 -25.59 -7.15 -22.59
N TRP A 290 -26.33 -7.32 -23.68
CA TRP A 290 -27.72 -7.76 -23.66
C TRP A 290 -27.87 -9.18 -24.19
N TRP A 291 -28.67 -9.99 -23.51
CA TRP A 291 -28.91 -11.38 -23.85
C TRP A 291 -30.40 -11.68 -23.84
N LYS A 292 -30.89 -12.41 -24.83
CA LYS A 292 -32.26 -12.92 -24.87
C LYS A 292 -32.21 -14.44 -24.91
N ASN A 293 -32.72 -15.10 -23.88
CA ASN A 293 -32.66 -16.56 -23.73
C ASN A 293 -31.24 -17.14 -23.98
N ASN A 294 -30.24 -16.56 -23.30
CA ASN A 294 -28.82 -16.91 -23.42
C ASN A 294 -28.19 -16.68 -24.81
N ARG A 295 -28.85 -15.95 -25.71
CA ARG A 295 -28.26 -15.50 -26.98
C ARG A 295 -27.92 -14.02 -26.90
N HIS A 296 -26.65 -13.69 -27.18
CA HIS A 296 -26.17 -12.33 -27.19
C HIS A 296 -26.84 -11.52 -28.32
N LEU A 297 -27.43 -10.38 -27.97
CA LEU A 297 -28.02 -9.42 -28.91
C LEU A 297 -26.91 -8.46 -29.37
N LYS A 298 -26.53 -8.51 -30.65
CA LYS A 298 -25.46 -7.65 -31.21
C LYS A 298 -26.07 -6.44 -31.93
N ARG A 299 -25.45 -5.25 -31.78
CA ARG A 299 -25.71 -4.04 -32.58
C ARG A 299 -27.05 -3.33 -32.32
N MET A 300 -27.59 -3.44 -31.11
CA MET A 300 -28.84 -2.76 -30.73
C MET A 300 -28.70 -1.87 -29.50
N GLU A 301 -27.45 -1.66 -29.04
CA GLU A 301 -27.11 -0.98 -27.81
C GLU A 301 -26.38 0.36 -28.03
N LYS A 302 -26.73 1.38 -27.23
CA LYS A 302 -25.93 2.60 -27.03
C LYS A 302 -25.35 2.56 -25.63
N LYS A 303 -24.06 2.88 -25.48
CA LYS A 303 -23.37 2.92 -24.19
C LYS A 303 -23.02 4.36 -23.82
N PHE A 304 -23.33 4.75 -22.59
CA PHE A 304 -22.95 6.03 -22.01
C PHE A 304 -22.24 5.75 -20.68
N SER A 305 -21.22 6.53 -20.38
CA SER A 305 -20.60 6.50 -19.06
C SER A 305 -20.51 7.91 -18.50
N GLU A 306 -21.04 8.08 -17.30
CA GLU A 306 -21.02 9.34 -16.58
C GLU A 306 -21.01 9.03 -15.07
N ASN A 307 -20.21 9.77 -14.29
CA ASN A 307 -20.20 9.70 -12.82
C ASN A 307 -20.06 8.29 -12.19
N ASN A 308 -19.16 7.43 -12.72
CA ASN A 308 -18.96 6.03 -12.28
C ASN A 308 -20.17 5.10 -12.51
N GLU A 309 -21.09 5.50 -13.38
CA GLU A 309 -22.22 4.70 -13.81
C GLU A 309 -22.08 4.40 -15.30
N THR A 310 -22.41 3.17 -15.70
CA THR A 310 -22.48 2.81 -17.11
C THR A 310 -23.93 2.51 -17.46
N LEU A 311 -24.42 3.21 -18.48
CA LEU A 311 -25.76 3.07 -19.01
C LEU A 311 -25.73 2.37 -20.36
N SER A 312 -26.63 1.41 -20.56
CA SER A 312 -26.86 0.76 -21.84
C SER A 312 -28.33 0.81 -22.21
N ILE A 313 -28.64 1.33 -23.40
CA ILE A 313 -30.00 1.39 -23.93
C ILE A 313 -30.13 0.40 -25.08
N LEU A 314 -31.03 -0.57 -24.95
CA LEU A 314 -31.37 -1.57 -25.96
C LEU A 314 -32.63 -1.17 -26.73
N SER A 315 -32.56 -1.11 -28.06
CA SER A 315 -33.76 -1.01 -28.90
C SER A 315 -34.31 -2.41 -29.22
N LEU A 316 -35.38 -2.82 -28.54
CA LEU A 316 -36.01 -4.14 -28.68
C LEU A 316 -37.32 -4.05 -29.47
N VAL A 317 -37.53 -4.96 -30.42
CA VAL A 317 -38.83 -5.26 -31.03
C VAL A 317 -39.17 -6.70 -30.66
N PRO A 318 -40.05 -6.95 -29.68
CA PRO A 318 -40.38 -8.30 -29.24
C PRO A 318 -41.33 -8.98 -30.23
N SER A 319 -41.16 -10.29 -30.40
CA SER A 319 -42.06 -11.14 -31.20
C SER A 319 -42.93 -12.01 -30.28
N MET A 320 -43.99 -12.63 -30.83
CA MET A 320 -44.80 -13.59 -30.07
C MET A 320 -43.98 -14.76 -29.51
N GLU A 321 -42.88 -15.14 -30.18
CA GLU A 321 -41.99 -16.20 -29.70
C GLU A 321 -41.19 -15.79 -28.47
N ASP A 322 -41.08 -14.50 -28.18
CA ASP A 322 -40.33 -13.99 -27.05
C ASP A 322 -41.13 -13.97 -25.74
N ASP A 323 -42.44 -14.27 -25.81
CA ASP A 323 -43.29 -14.38 -24.64
C ASP A 323 -42.75 -15.42 -23.64
N GLY A 324 -42.67 -15.03 -22.37
CA GLY A 324 -42.13 -15.86 -21.30
C GLY A 324 -40.60 -16.02 -21.30
N LYS A 325 -39.87 -15.55 -22.32
CA LYS A 325 -38.39 -15.58 -22.34
C LYS A 325 -37.80 -14.48 -21.46
N TYR A 326 -36.56 -14.70 -21.01
CA TYR A 326 -35.80 -13.70 -20.26
C TYR A 326 -34.98 -12.80 -21.17
N LEU A 327 -35.11 -11.50 -20.96
CA LEU A 327 -34.14 -10.49 -21.35
C LEU A 327 -33.20 -10.26 -20.17
N THR A 328 -31.90 -10.39 -20.41
CA THR A 328 -30.85 -10.26 -19.40
C THR A 328 -29.93 -9.11 -19.78
N CYS A 329 -29.70 -8.20 -18.83
CA CYS A 329 -28.60 -7.26 -18.89
C CYS A 329 -27.44 -7.78 -18.04
N ARG A 330 -26.27 -7.95 -18.65
CA ARG A 330 -25.06 -8.47 -18.01
C ARG A 330 -23.99 -7.39 -17.99
N ALA A 331 -23.42 -7.10 -16.83
CA ALA A 331 -22.31 -6.17 -16.66
C ALA A 331 -21.07 -6.92 -16.19
N GLU A 332 -19.92 -6.72 -16.85
CA GLU A 332 -18.66 -7.41 -16.55
C GLU A 332 -17.47 -6.44 -16.59
N ASN A 333 -16.53 -6.55 -15.65
CA ASN A 333 -15.33 -5.73 -15.66
C ASN A 333 -14.28 -6.30 -16.65
N PRO A 334 -13.75 -5.51 -17.59
CA PRO A 334 -12.85 -6.01 -18.64
C PRO A 334 -11.46 -6.45 -18.14
N LYS A 335 -11.07 -6.09 -16.91
CA LYS A 335 -9.77 -6.44 -16.29
C LYS A 335 -9.87 -7.60 -15.30
N ILE A 336 -11.08 -7.94 -14.85
CA ILE A 336 -11.30 -8.95 -13.83
C ILE A 336 -12.15 -10.08 -14.41
N LYS A 337 -11.55 -11.25 -14.55
CA LYS A 337 -12.25 -12.47 -14.98
C LYS A 337 -13.36 -12.83 -13.98
N ASP A 338 -14.44 -13.40 -14.49
CA ASP A 338 -15.58 -13.90 -13.70
C ASP A 338 -16.18 -12.82 -12.78
N SER A 339 -16.16 -11.56 -13.23
CA SER A 339 -16.73 -10.41 -12.52
C SER A 339 -18.16 -10.09 -12.94
N ALA A 340 -18.76 -10.91 -13.81
CA ALA A 340 -20.05 -10.64 -14.40
C ALA A 340 -21.19 -10.78 -13.37
N ILE A 341 -22.08 -9.78 -13.37
CA ILE A 341 -23.37 -9.81 -12.66
C ILE A 341 -24.50 -9.53 -13.66
N GLU A 342 -25.70 -10.01 -13.35
CA GLU A 342 -26.83 -9.98 -14.28
C GLU A 342 -28.13 -9.56 -13.60
N ASP A 343 -28.95 -8.77 -14.29
CA ASP A 343 -30.37 -8.57 -13.97
C ASP A 343 -31.23 -9.13 -15.11
N LYS A 344 -32.36 -9.73 -14.75
CA LYS A 344 -33.23 -10.47 -15.66
C LYS A 344 -34.65 -9.91 -15.61
N TRP A 345 -35.26 -9.78 -16.78
CA TRP A 345 -36.65 -9.41 -16.95
C TRP A 345 -37.36 -10.46 -17.80
N ARG A 346 -38.36 -11.12 -17.21
CA ARG A 346 -39.21 -12.06 -17.94
C ARG A 346 -40.22 -11.27 -18.77
N LEU A 347 -40.15 -11.42 -20.09
CA LEU A 347 -41.03 -10.69 -21.01
C LEU A 347 -42.44 -11.27 -20.95
N ASN A 348 -43.41 -10.40 -20.76
CA ASN A 348 -44.83 -10.68 -20.99
C ASN A 348 -45.23 -9.97 -22.28
N VAL A 349 -45.27 -10.72 -23.39
CA VAL A 349 -45.47 -10.16 -24.73
C VAL A 349 -46.92 -10.38 -25.14
N HIS A 350 -47.67 -9.29 -25.29
CA HIS A 350 -49.02 -9.32 -25.82
C HIS A 350 -49.00 -9.34 -27.35
N TYR A 351 -49.76 -10.26 -27.94
CA TYR A 351 -49.90 -10.43 -29.38
C TYR A 351 -51.32 -10.88 -29.72
N VAL A 352 -51.74 -10.54 -30.95
CA VAL A 352 -53.05 -10.94 -31.46
C VAL A 352 -53.15 -12.47 -31.59
N PRO A 353 -54.35 -13.07 -31.42
CA PRO A 353 -54.52 -14.51 -31.56
C PRO A 353 -54.06 -15.02 -32.93
N VAL A 354 -53.17 -16.00 -32.93
CA VAL A 354 -52.77 -16.75 -34.12
C VAL A 354 -53.50 -18.08 -34.10
N VAL A 355 -54.31 -18.31 -35.12
CA VAL A 355 -55.14 -19.50 -35.27
C VAL A 355 -54.48 -20.45 -36.26
N ASP A 356 -54.28 -21.69 -35.85
CA ASP A 356 -53.80 -22.78 -36.69
C ASP A 356 -54.88 -23.85 -36.75
N LEU A 357 -55.42 -24.06 -37.95
CA LEU A 357 -56.51 -24.98 -38.21
C LEU A 357 -55.97 -26.21 -38.94
N ARG A 358 -56.16 -27.38 -38.35
CA ARG A 358 -55.67 -28.65 -38.91
C ARG A 358 -56.80 -29.65 -38.98
N MET A 359 -56.80 -30.46 -40.04
CA MET A 359 -57.66 -31.64 -40.07
C MET A 359 -57.20 -32.62 -38.99
N GLY A 360 -58.13 -33.33 -38.37
CA GLY A 360 -57.85 -34.30 -37.32
C GLY A 360 -56.72 -35.25 -37.67
N SER A 361 -55.83 -35.55 -36.71
CA SER A 361 -54.61 -36.33 -36.95
C SER A 361 -54.83 -37.72 -37.57
N ASN A 362 -56.04 -38.27 -37.43
CA ASN A 362 -56.43 -39.58 -37.93
C ASN A 362 -57.14 -39.55 -39.30
N LEU A 363 -57.27 -38.37 -39.90
CA LEU A 363 -57.94 -38.20 -41.19
C LEU A 363 -56.89 -37.99 -42.29
N ASN A 364 -57.01 -38.76 -43.37
CA ASN A 364 -56.24 -38.56 -44.59
C ASN A 364 -57.12 -37.81 -45.62
N PRO A 365 -56.79 -36.57 -46.02
CA PRO A 365 -57.59 -35.79 -46.95
C PRO A 365 -57.92 -36.51 -48.27
N ASP A 366 -57.01 -37.37 -48.74
CA ASP A 366 -57.15 -38.07 -50.02
C ASP A 366 -58.08 -39.31 -49.95
N GLU A 367 -58.47 -39.73 -48.74
CA GLU A 367 -59.28 -40.95 -48.51
C GLU A 367 -60.71 -40.66 -48.04
N ILE A 368 -61.09 -39.40 -47.88
CA ILE A 368 -62.41 -38.99 -47.36
C ILE A 368 -63.48 -39.20 -48.42
N LYS A 369 -64.57 -39.88 -48.07
CA LYS A 369 -65.73 -40.14 -48.94
C LYS A 369 -66.99 -39.46 -48.42
N GLU A 370 -67.97 -39.32 -49.32
CA GLU A 370 -69.29 -38.82 -48.95
C GLU A 370 -69.93 -39.72 -47.88
N GLY A 371 -70.35 -39.10 -46.77
CA GLY A 371 -70.88 -39.80 -45.59
C GLY A 371 -69.89 -39.96 -44.44
N ASP A 372 -68.60 -39.71 -44.65
CA ASP A 372 -67.58 -39.77 -43.60
C ASP A 372 -67.65 -38.56 -42.66
N GLY A 373 -67.48 -38.81 -41.36
CA GLY A 373 -67.37 -37.75 -40.37
C GLY A 373 -65.97 -37.14 -40.35
N VAL A 374 -65.87 -35.83 -40.53
CA VAL A 374 -64.61 -35.09 -40.43
C VAL A 374 -64.61 -34.22 -39.16
N TYR A 375 -63.42 -34.03 -38.59
CA TYR A 375 -63.20 -33.11 -37.49
C TYR A 375 -61.94 -32.30 -37.74
N PHE A 376 -61.91 -31.10 -37.15
CA PHE A 376 -60.79 -30.19 -37.24
C PHE A 376 -60.33 -29.79 -35.85
N GLU A 377 -59.02 -29.70 -35.68
CA GLU A 377 -58.36 -29.21 -34.49
C GLU A 377 -57.96 -27.76 -34.72
N CYS A 378 -58.38 -26.88 -33.81
CA CYS A 378 -58.04 -25.46 -33.82
C CYS A 378 -57.12 -25.16 -32.65
N SER A 379 -55.84 -24.91 -32.95
CA SER A 379 -54.87 -24.46 -31.96
C SER A 379 -54.79 -22.94 -32.01
N VAL A 380 -55.02 -22.28 -30.88
CA VAL A 380 -54.95 -20.82 -30.77
C VAL A 380 -53.82 -20.42 -29.84
N LYS A 381 -52.86 -19.65 -30.34
CA LYS A 381 -51.82 -19.00 -29.55
C LYS A 381 -52.19 -17.54 -29.36
N ALA A 382 -52.38 -17.10 -28.13
CA ALA A 382 -52.73 -15.72 -27.81
C ALA A 382 -52.21 -15.32 -26.42
N ASN A 383 -51.76 -14.07 -26.31
CA ASN A 383 -51.52 -13.42 -25.03
C ASN A 383 -52.08 -11.99 -25.08
N PRO A 384 -53.11 -11.64 -24.26
CA PRO A 384 -53.76 -12.47 -23.25
C PRO A 384 -54.56 -13.64 -23.84
N LYS A 385 -54.90 -14.62 -23.00
CA LYS A 385 -55.66 -15.80 -23.41
C LYS A 385 -56.98 -15.42 -24.06
N THR A 386 -57.38 -16.15 -25.10
CA THR A 386 -58.66 -15.95 -25.78
C THR A 386 -59.85 -16.28 -24.89
N HIS A 387 -60.93 -15.51 -25.01
CA HIS A 387 -62.16 -15.72 -24.25
C HIS A 387 -63.33 -16.29 -25.08
N ARG A 388 -63.20 -16.30 -26.41
CA ARG A 388 -64.24 -16.75 -27.33
C ARG A 388 -63.62 -17.34 -28.59
N LEU A 389 -64.05 -18.55 -28.95
CA LEU A 389 -63.73 -19.22 -30.21
C LEU A 389 -65.05 -19.42 -30.99
N VAL A 390 -65.05 -19.14 -32.29
CA VAL A 390 -66.22 -19.32 -33.16
C VAL A 390 -65.75 -19.97 -34.46
N TRP A 391 -66.47 -21.01 -34.88
CA TRP A 391 -66.22 -21.74 -36.12
C TRP A 391 -67.17 -21.28 -37.21
N PHE A 392 -66.67 -21.07 -38.42
CA PHE A 392 -67.45 -20.69 -39.60
C PHE A 392 -67.25 -21.71 -40.71
N HIS A 393 -68.33 -22.01 -41.44
CA HIS A 393 -68.30 -22.80 -42.67
C HIS A 393 -68.87 -21.95 -43.79
N ASP A 394 -68.17 -21.86 -44.93
CA ASP A 394 -68.58 -21.07 -46.11
C ASP A 394 -68.97 -19.61 -45.83
N VAL A 395 -68.37 -19.00 -44.81
CA VAL A 395 -68.44 -17.56 -44.47
C VAL A 395 -69.86 -17.05 -44.09
N SER A 396 -70.91 -17.86 -44.18
CA SER A 396 -72.28 -17.38 -43.99
C SER A 396 -72.83 -17.58 -42.57
N ASP A 397 -72.48 -18.67 -41.88
CA ASP A 397 -73.07 -18.98 -40.57
C ASP A 397 -72.07 -19.64 -39.59
N PRO A 398 -72.12 -19.28 -38.28
CA PRO A 398 -71.35 -19.96 -37.26
C PRO A 398 -71.87 -21.39 -37.05
N ILE A 399 -70.96 -22.37 -37.01
CA ILE A 399 -71.30 -23.77 -36.77
C ILE A 399 -71.96 -23.89 -35.38
N PRO A 400 -73.15 -24.51 -35.23
CA PRO A 400 -73.82 -24.65 -33.94
C PRO A 400 -72.95 -25.35 -32.90
N LEU A 401 -72.99 -24.88 -31.64
CA LEU A 401 -72.24 -25.46 -30.52
C LEU A 401 -72.47 -26.97 -30.34
N ALA A 402 -73.66 -27.47 -30.67
CA ALA A 402 -74.00 -28.90 -30.61
C ALA A 402 -73.22 -29.79 -31.59
N LYS A 403 -72.55 -29.19 -32.60
CA LYS A 403 -71.67 -29.87 -33.56
C LYS A 403 -70.18 -29.64 -33.29
N GLN A 404 -69.85 -28.94 -32.20
CA GLN A 404 -68.47 -28.66 -31.79
C GLN A 404 -68.12 -29.51 -30.57
N LEU A 405 -67.14 -30.41 -30.71
CA LEU A 405 -66.46 -31.04 -29.57
C LEU A 405 -65.40 -30.04 -29.07
N LEU A 406 -65.71 -29.32 -27.99
CA LEU A 406 -64.82 -28.31 -27.41
C LEU A 406 -63.86 -28.96 -26.40
N ASP A 407 -62.69 -29.37 -26.84
CA ASP A 407 -61.56 -29.62 -25.94
C ASP A 407 -60.69 -28.36 -25.87
N TYR A 408 -60.90 -27.54 -24.83
CA TYR A 408 -60.08 -26.36 -24.56
C TYR A 408 -58.81 -26.80 -23.81
N THR A 409 -57.81 -27.27 -24.54
CA THR A 409 -56.46 -27.46 -23.96
C THR A 409 -55.69 -26.14 -24.07
N GLY A 410 -55.85 -25.30 -23.04
CA GLY A 410 -55.27 -23.95 -22.98
C GLY A 410 -53.98 -23.82 -22.18
#